data_AF-A0A2E7TW11-F1
#
_entry.id   AF-A0A2E7TW11-F1
#
_cell.length_a   1.000
_cell.length_b   1.000
_cell.length_c   1.000
_cell.angle_alpha   90.00
_cell.angle_beta   90.00
_cell.angle_gamma   90.00
#
_symmetry.space_group_name_H-M   'P 1'
#
loop_
_entity.id
_entity.type
_entity.pdbx_description
1 polymer ?
#
loop_
_entity_poly.entity_id
_entity_poly.type
_entity_poly.pdbx_seq_one_letter_code
_entity_poly.pdbx_strand_id
1 'polypeptide(L)'
;GQRNGERLILFTAPVELAPPWTPIDSLHKKGLMWISPTGSAAPFKAVCPASSTNIDASLVSLNEVGKRRAGGAEPFIELANPSAHWTSTKNMFWSTAAIPFPDDWMPVSPDTEWFIPPQTTLAFASCPSRIESDDKRVLPAHLPSLWGSVELRLAEGGNVTDSFIFQSEMEAPWHSDMHSIEKTNRNARGEEAQWKTAASAKGNTAGSWNSWQIQPELSLNADVLLITNSTGFASPYGTVVPISFQVSAPDEGAWQVHWTIENNLGVNIASNANLPRLVEGNQATVFHWDGGHGENFAALGPYLLKVELHSLQSHRFICAQAPVFVCPHQ
;
A
#
# COMPACT_ATOMS: atom_id res chain seq x y z
N GLY A 1 -2.36 20.97 4.95
CA GLY A 1 -1.89 21.64 3.72
C GLY A 1 -2.06 23.14 3.80
N GLN A 2 -1.70 23.85 2.73
CA GLN A 2 -1.90 25.29 2.54
C GLN A 2 -2.49 25.58 1.16
N ARG A 3 -3.49 26.47 1.09
CA ARG A 3 -4.14 26.94 -0.15
C ARG A 3 -4.35 28.44 -0.07
N ASN A 4 -3.84 29.22 -1.02
CA ASN A 4 -4.01 30.68 -1.07
C ASN A 4 -3.68 31.41 0.25
N GLY A 5 -2.67 30.93 0.98
CA GLY A 5 -2.30 31.45 2.30
C GLY A 5 -3.18 30.96 3.45
N GLU A 6 -4.27 30.24 3.20
CA GLU A 6 -5.09 29.60 4.23
C GLU A 6 -4.52 28.23 4.64
N ARG A 7 -4.73 27.85 5.90
CA ARG A 7 -4.30 26.55 6.44
C ARG A 7 -5.43 25.54 6.35
N LEU A 8 -5.11 24.34 5.88
CA LEU A 8 -6.05 23.22 5.81
C LEU A 8 -5.58 22.06 6.68
N ILE A 9 -6.51 21.47 7.42
CA ILE A 9 -6.29 20.20 8.13
C ILE A 9 -7.31 19.20 7.64
N LEU A 10 -6.82 17.99 7.37
CA LEU A 10 -7.65 16.82 7.08
C LEU A 10 -7.47 15.84 8.24
N PHE A 11 -8.58 15.36 8.79
CA PHE A 11 -8.62 14.31 9.79
C PHE A 11 -9.09 13.01 9.15
N THR A 12 -8.62 11.87 9.69
CA THR A 12 -9.06 10.53 9.27
C THR A 12 -10.44 10.18 9.83
N ALA A 13 -10.85 10.83 10.92
CA ALA A 13 -12.18 10.71 11.52
C ALA A 13 -12.85 12.09 11.70
N PRO A 14 -14.20 12.18 11.67
CA PRO A 14 -14.88 13.46 11.85
C PRO A 14 -14.56 14.09 13.21
N VAL A 15 -14.27 15.38 13.20
CA VAL A 15 -14.04 16.20 14.40
C VAL A 15 -14.82 17.50 14.31
N GLU A 16 -15.09 18.13 15.44
CA GLU A 16 -15.56 19.52 15.49
C GLU A 16 -14.43 20.41 15.99
N LEU A 17 -14.12 21.46 15.21
CA LEU A 17 -13.20 22.50 15.63
C LEU A 17 -13.96 23.78 15.93
N ALA A 18 -13.54 24.48 16.99
CA ALA A 18 -14.04 25.81 17.29
C ALA A 18 -13.48 26.84 16.30
N PRO A 19 -14.16 28.00 16.15
CA PRO A 19 -13.60 29.15 15.43
C PRO A 19 -12.14 29.44 15.85
N PRO A 20 -11.25 29.83 14.92
CA PRO A 20 -11.54 30.34 13.57
C PRO A 20 -11.67 29.24 12.49
N TRP A 21 -11.66 27.96 12.86
CA TRP A 21 -11.78 26.87 11.89
C TRP A 21 -13.19 26.80 11.31
N THR A 22 -13.27 26.79 9.99
CA THR A 22 -14.52 26.63 9.23
C THR A 22 -14.49 25.27 8.53
N PRO A 23 -15.54 24.43 8.66
CA PRO A 23 -15.58 23.15 7.98
C PRO A 23 -15.72 23.36 6.47
N ILE A 24 -15.00 22.57 5.68
CA ILE A 24 -15.22 22.50 4.23
C ILE A 24 -16.19 21.34 4.01
N ASP A 25 -17.48 21.62 4.20
CA ASP A 25 -18.55 20.65 4.04
C ASP A 25 -18.70 20.26 2.56
N SER A 26 -18.21 19.07 2.22
CA SER A 26 -18.71 18.33 1.06
C SER A 26 -19.67 17.26 1.56
N LEU A 27 -20.67 16.90 0.73
CA LEU A 27 -21.76 15.95 1.04
C LEU A 27 -21.31 14.62 1.68
N HIS A 28 -20.04 14.23 1.53
CA HIS A 28 -19.49 12.95 2.00
C HIS A 28 -18.37 13.08 3.06
N LYS A 29 -17.98 14.31 3.45
CA LYS A 29 -16.81 14.57 4.32
C LYS A 29 -17.07 15.60 5.43
N LYS A 30 -18.31 15.69 5.95
CA LYS A 30 -18.64 16.61 7.05
C LYS A 30 -17.70 16.40 8.24
N GLY A 31 -17.08 17.48 8.71
CA GLY A 31 -16.16 17.46 9.86
C GLY A 31 -14.78 16.83 9.63
N LEU A 32 -14.44 16.41 8.41
CA LEU A 32 -13.10 15.83 8.13
C LEU A 32 -12.09 16.88 7.68
N MET A 33 -12.53 17.97 7.04
CA MET A 33 -11.64 18.99 6.50
C MET A 33 -12.02 20.37 7.01
N TRP A 34 -11.02 21.11 7.46
CA TRP A 34 -11.20 22.40 8.10
C TRP A 34 -10.20 23.41 7.55
N ILE A 35 -10.64 24.66 7.41
CA ILE A 35 -9.83 25.78 6.93
C ILE A 35 -9.79 26.92 7.94
N SER A 36 -8.64 27.58 8.05
CA SER A 36 -8.45 28.75 8.90
C SER A 36 -7.58 29.80 8.20
N PRO A 37 -7.88 31.11 8.37
CA PRO A 37 -6.98 32.20 8.00
C PRO A 37 -5.61 32.12 8.71
N THR A 38 -4.60 32.80 8.16
CA THR A 38 -3.26 32.93 8.75
C THR A 38 -3.26 33.72 10.08
N GLY A 39 -2.60 33.20 11.12
CA GLY A 39 -2.37 33.98 12.37
C GLY A 39 -1.97 33.19 13.62
N SER A 40 -2.71 32.17 14.05
CA SER A 40 -2.46 31.32 15.25
C SER A 40 -3.61 30.29 15.39
N ALA A 41 -3.58 29.16 16.09
CA ALA A 41 -2.62 28.10 16.45
C ALA A 41 -3.49 26.93 16.97
N ALA A 42 -3.01 25.68 16.83
CA ALA A 42 -3.72 24.44 17.12
C ALA A 42 -5.05 24.21 16.34
N PRO A 43 -5.32 22.98 15.87
CA PRO A 43 -4.41 21.84 15.88
C PRO A 43 -3.31 21.94 14.81
N PHE A 44 -3.31 22.95 13.93
CA PHE A 44 -2.35 23.00 12.80
C PHE A 44 -0.89 22.90 13.23
N LYS A 45 -0.45 23.68 14.23
CA LYS A 45 0.95 23.62 14.72
C LYS A 45 1.27 22.32 15.47
N ALA A 46 0.25 21.63 15.99
CA ALA A 46 0.41 20.36 16.69
C ALA A 46 0.43 19.17 15.70
N VAL A 47 -0.20 19.33 14.54
CA VAL A 47 -0.42 18.26 13.56
C VAL A 47 0.46 18.41 12.32
N CYS A 48 0.82 19.63 11.91
CA CYS A 48 1.69 19.90 10.76
C CYS A 48 3.04 20.45 11.22
N PRO A 49 4.11 20.24 10.43
CA PRO A 49 5.44 20.73 10.75
C PRO A 49 5.43 22.25 10.85
N ALA A 50 6.24 22.81 11.77
CA ALA A 50 6.41 24.25 11.85
C ALA A 50 6.99 24.78 10.53
N SER A 51 6.65 26.01 10.16
CA SER A 51 7.05 26.69 8.91
C SER A 51 8.57 26.83 8.70
N SER A 52 9.40 26.42 9.66
CA SER A 52 10.86 26.41 9.61
C SER A 52 11.46 25.01 9.46
N THR A 53 10.65 23.98 9.25
CA THR A 53 11.11 22.61 9.05
C THR A 53 11.56 22.47 7.60
N ASN A 54 12.79 22.03 7.34
CA ASN A 54 13.21 21.69 5.99
C ASN A 54 12.34 20.53 5.50
N ILE A 55 11.50 20.81 4.51
CA ILE A 55 10.65 19.83 3.85
C ILE A 55 11.33 19.49 2.53
N ASP A 56 11.74 18.24 2.42
CA ASP A 56 12.38 17.70 1.24
C ASP A 56 11.35 16.85 0.47
N ALA A 57 10.87 17.38 -0.67
CA ALA A 57 9.88 16.70 -1.49
C ALA A 57 10.49 15.51 -2.26
N SER A 58 11.82 15.43 -2.38
CA SER A 58 12.50 14.27 -2.96
C SER A 58 12.27 13.00 -2.14
N LEU A 59 11.89 13.13 -0.86
CA LEU A 59 11.54 12.00 0.02
C LEU A 59 10.22 11.32 -0.36
N VAL A 60 9.40 11.94 -1.21
CA VAL A 60 8.16 11.34 -1.71
C VAL A 60 8.44 10.39 -2.87
N SER A 61 7.78 9.23 -2.86
CA SER A 61 7.83 8.24 -3.94
C SER A 61 6.43 7.75 -4.33
N LEU A 62 6.33 7.14 -5.51
CA LEU A 62 5.12 6.40 -5.91
C LEU A 62 4.91 5.22 -4.96
N ASN A 63 3.67 4.91 -4.61
CA ASN A 63 3.37 3.79 -3.72
C ASN A 63 2.39 2.78 -4.32
N GLU A 64 1.30 3.26 -4.91
CA GLU A 64 0.24 2.44 -5.45
C GLU A 64 -0.41 3.17 -6.63
N VAL A 65 -0.79 2.43 -7.67
CA VAL A 65 -1.42 2.98 -8.87
C VAL A 65 -2.66 2.18 -9.23
N GLY A 66 -3.82 2.83 -9.16
CA GLY A 66 -5.09 2.34 -9.69
C GLY A 66 -5.22 2.68 -11.16
N LYS A 67 -5.02 1.69 -12.05
CA LYS A 67 -5.09 1.87 -13.49
C LYS A 67 -6.52 2.17 -13.95
N ARG A 68 -6.68 3.06 -14.94
CA ARG A 68 -7.99 3.32 -15.53
C ARG A 68 -8.39 2.19 -16.49
N ARG A 69 -9.57 1.61 -16.29
CA ARG A 69 -10.17 0.57 -17.15
C ARG A 69 -11.65 0.85 -17.41
N ALA A 70 -12.18 0.33 -18.51
CA ALA A 70 -13.59 0.47 -18.82
C ALA A 70 -14.42 -0.36 -17.83
N GLY A 71 -15.26 0.30 -17.03
CA GLY A 71 -16.09 -0.37 -16.00
C GLY A 71 -15.32 -0.86 -14.76
N GLY A 72 -14.02 -0.55 -14.65
CA GLY A 72 -13.21 -0.88 -13.47
C GLY A 72 -13.37 0.11 -12.31
N ALA A 73 -12.53 -0.07 -11.28
CA ALA A 73 -12.46 0.84 -10.14
C ALA A 73 -12.05 2.28 -10.52
N GLU A 74 -12.32 3.23 -9.61
CA GLU A 74 -11.87 4.61 -9.78
C GLU A 74 -10.34 4.67 -9.83
N PRO A 75 -9.74 5.28 -10.87
CA PRO A 75 -8.30 5.40 -10.97
C PRO A 75 -7.74 6.35 -9.92
N PHE A 76 -6.56 6.03 -9.42
CA PHE A 76 -5.86 6.85 -8.45
C PHE A 76 -4.36 6.67 -8.55
N ILE A 77 -3.65 7.62 -7.95
CA ILE A 77 -2.23 7.49 -7.73
C ILE A 77 -1.92 7.82 -6.28
N GLU A 78 -1.12 6.98 -5.64
CA GLU A 78 -0.71 7.16 -4.27
C GLU A 78 0.77 7.52 -4.15
N LEU A 79 1.04 8.46 -3.25
CA LEU A 79 2.35 8.86 -2.81
C LEU A 79 2.64 8.32 -1.42
N ALA A 80 3.87 7.88 -1.19
CA ALA A 80 4.37 7.53 0.13
C ALA A 80 5.40 8.53 0.62
N ASN A 81 5.35 8.83 1.92
CA ASN A 81 6.46 9.38 2.67
C ASN A 81 7.05 8.29 3.57
N PRO A 82 8.08 7.56 3.11
CA PRO A 82 8.76 6.56 3.93
C PRO A 82 9.62 7.15 5.05
N SER A 83 9.94 8.45 4.99
CA SER A 83 10.90 9.09 5.88
C SER A 83 10.36 9.28 7.31
N ALA A 84 11.28 9.43 8.26
CA ALA A 84 10.99 9.88 9.63
C ALA A 84 10.69 11.39 9.72
N HIS A 85 10.81 12.12 8.61
CA HIS A 85 10.56 13.54 8.51
C HIS A 85 9.31 13.84 7.68
N TRP A 86 8.71 14.99 7.94
CA TRP A 86 7.62 15.49 7.12
C TRP A 86 8.09 15.82 5.71
N THR A 87 7.21 15.63 4.74
CA THR A 87 7.44 16.06 3.36
C THR A 87 6.21 16.81 2.81
N SER A 88 6.26 17.30 1.57
CA SER A 88 5.12 17.94 0.92
C SER A 88 5.05 17.67 -0.58
N THR A 89 3.86 17.92 -1.14
CA THR A 89 3.62 17.86 -2.59
C THR A 89 4.05 19.13 -3.33
N LYS A 90 4.80 20.03 -2.68
CA LYS A 90 5.22 21.29 -3.26
C LYS A 90 6.17 21.04 -4.43
N ASN A 91 5.96 21.75 -5.55
CA ASN A 91 6.77 21.62 -6.77
C ASN A 91 6.84 20.18 -7.32
N MET A 92 5.89 19.32 -6.94
CA MET A 92 5.78 17.98 -7.47
C MET A 92 4.82 17.94 -8.65
N PHE A 93 5.17 17.14 -9.65
CA PHE A 93 4.45 17.00 -10.90
C PHE A 93 4.34 15.53 -11.29
N TRP A 94 3.24 15.17 -11.95
CA TRP A 94 3.12 13.88 -12.62
C TRP A 94 3.22 14.06 -14.13
N SER A 95 3.72 13.05 -14.83
CA SER A 95 3.79 13.06 -16.29
C SER A 95 3.73 11.64 -16.85
N THR A 96 3.27 11.50 -18.09
CA THR A 96 3.43 10.29 -18.86
C THR A 96 4.59 10.37 -19.86
N ALA A 97 5.39 9.32 -19.97
CA ALA A 97 6.63 9.38 -20.75
C ALA A 97 6.45 9.25 -22.27
N ALA A 98 5.35 8.66 -22.74
CA ALA A 98 5.28 8.12 -24.09
C ALA A 98 5.01 9.20 -25.16
N ILE A 99 4.17 10.19 -24.83
CA ILE A 99 3.87 11.39 -25.62
C ILE A 99 3.32 12.40 -24.59
N PRO A 100 3.84 13.64 -24.49
CA PRO A 100 3.28 14.60 -23.56
C PRO A 100 1.81 14.86 -23.90
N PHE A 101 0.90 14.34 -23.08
CA PHE A 101 -0.49 14.76 -23.12
C PHE A 101 -0.56 16.24 -22.69
N PRO A 102 -1.61 16.98 -23.10
CA PRO A 102 -1.79 18.38 -22.66
C PRO A 102 -1.73 18.56 -21.14
N ASP A 103 -2.07 17.50 -20.40
CA ASP A 103 -2.14 17.47 -18.94
C ASP A 103 -0.86 16.91 -18.28
N ASP A 104 0.17 16.57 -19.08
CA ASP A 104 1.46 16.16 -18.53
C ASP A 104 2.21 17.33 -17.93
N TRP A 105 2.88 17.09 -16.81
CA TRP A 105 3.52 18.11 -15.97
C TRP A 105 2.53 19.05 -15.29
N MET A 106 1.27 18.61 -15.10
CA MET A 106 0.41 19.25 -14.13
C MET A 106 0.94 19.03 -12.70
N PRO A 107 0.89 20.05 -11.84
CA PRO A 107 1.22 19.88 -10.43
C PRO A 107 0.34 18.80 -9.80
N VAL A 108 0.89 18.03 -8.86
CA VAL A 108 0.14 17.00 -8.10
C VAL A 108 -1.16 17.56 -7.53
N SER A 109 -1.09 18.80 -7.03
CA SER A 109 -2.22 19.55 -6.50
C SER A 109 -1.95 21.04 -6.76
N PRO A 110 -2.54 21.63 -7.82
CA PRO A 110 -2.21 22.98 -8.27
C PRO A 110 -2.57 24.06 -7.23
N ASP A 111 -3.67 23.84 -6.50
CA ASP A 111 -4.21 24.83 -5.56
C ASP A 111 -3.75 24.59 -4.12
N THR A 112 -3.27 23.39 -3.78
CA THR A 112 -2.99 23.03 -2.39
C THR A 112 -1.66 22.32 -2.24
N GLU A 113 -0.77 22.88 -1.42
CA GLU A 113 0.39 22.16 -0.92
C GLU A 113 -0.06 21.21 0.21
N TRP A 114 0.05 19.90 -0.02
CA TRP A 114 -0.25 18.90 1.00
C TRP A 114 1.03 18.52 1.73
N PHE A 115 0.99 18.57 3.07
CA PHE A 115 2.06 18.05 3.92
C PHE A 115 1.76 16.60 4.24
N ILE A 116 2.70 15.70 3.97
CA ILE A 116 2.57 14.26 4.19
C ILE A 116 3.34 13.91 5.48
N PRO A 117 2.67 13.40 6.52
CA PRO A 117 3.33 13.00 7.76
C PRO A 117 4.44 11.96 7.55
N PRO A 118 5.43 11.88 8.47
CA PRO A 118 6.39 10.80 8.50
C PRO A 118 5.72 9.43 8.43
N GLN A 119 6.30 8.50 7.67
CA GLN A 119 5.82 7.12 7.55
C GLN A 119 4.32 6.98 7.20
N THR A 120 3.82 7.81 6.27
CA THR A 120 2.41 7.74 5.84
C THR A 120 2.26 7.87 4.34
N THR A 121 1.07 7.49 3.84
CA THR A 121 0.70 7.59 2.44
C THR A 121 -0.41 8.64 2.23
N LEU A 122 -0.54 9.11 0.99
CA LEU A 122 -1.56 10.04 0.55
C LEU A 122 -1.95 9.73 -0.89
N ALA A 123 -3.22 9.38 -1.10
CA ALA A 123 -3.75 9.01 -2.40
C ALA A 123 -4.48 10.18 -3.06
N PHE A 124 -4.46 10.21 -4.39
CA PHE A 124 -5.07 11.23 -5.23
C PHE A 124 -5.95 10.58 -6.29
N ALA A 125 -7.19 11.04 -6.41
CA ALA A 125 -8.18 10.52 -7.35
C ALA A 125 -9.03 11.65 -7.92
N SER A 126 -9.60 11.48 -9.11
CA SER A 126 -10.55 12.47 -9.64
C SER A 126 -11.87 12.46 -8.86
N CYS A 127 -12.36 11.28 -8.47
CA CYS A 127 -13.54 11.12 -7.61
C CYS A 127 -13.22 10.32 -6.33
N PRO A 128 -12.63 10.93 -5.29
CA PRO A 128 -12.23 10.22 -4.06
C PRO A 128 -13.35 9.44 -3.37
N SER A 129 -14.61 9.83 -3.54
CA SER A 129 -15.76 9.12 -2.94
C SER A 129 -16.05 7.76 -3.56
N ARG A 130 -15.44 7.43 -4.70
CA ARG A 130 -15.55 6.12 -5.34
C ARG A 130 -14.46 5.14 -4.91
N ILE A 131 -13.53 5.59 -4.07
CA ILE A 131 -12.48 4.75 -3.51
C ILE A 131 -12.89 4.38 -2.09
N GLU A 132 -13.03 3.08 -1.87
CA GLU A 132 -13.33 2.53 -0.56
C GLU A 132 -12.04 2.52 0.29
N SER A 133 -11.87 3.56 1.10
CA SER A 133 -10.70 3.75 1.97
C SER A 133 -11.15 3.99 3.41
N ASP A 134 -10.60 3.21 4.35
CA ASP A 134 -10.90 3.32 5.78
C ASP A 134 -10.30 4.60 6.38
N ASP A 135 -9.11 4.99 5.91
CA ASP A 135 -8.34 6.11 6.46
C ASP A 135 -8.67 7.47 5.81
N LYS A 136 -9.50 7.49 4.76
CA LYS A 136 -9.98 8.70 4.05
C LYS A 136 -8.89 9.68 3.61
N ARG A 137 -7.63 9.22 3.48
CA ARG A 137 -6.50 10.00 2.92
C ARG A 137 -6.47 9.96 1.41
N VAL A 138 -7.65 10.09 0.81
CA VAL A 138 -7.85 10.16 -0.63
C VAL A 138 -8.36 11.56 -0.99
N LEU A 139 -7.53 12.29 -1.71
CA LEU A 139 -7.73 13.69 -2.06
C LEU A 139 -8.13 13.85 -3.53
N PRO A 140 -8.94 14.88 -3.86
CA PRO A 140 -9.27 15.17 -5.24
C PRO A 140 -8.03 15.71 -5.98
N ALA A 141 -7.78 15.22 -7.19
CA ALA A 141 -6.76 15.74 -8.08
C ALA A 141 -7.09 15.52 -9.56
N HIS A 142 -6.45 16.31 -10.41
CA HIS A 142 -6.34 16.02 -11.84
C HIS A 142 -5.22 15.01 -12.04
N LEU A 143 -5.56 13.83 -12.55
CA LEU A 143 -4.59 12.78 -12.80
C LEU A 143 -4.12 12.81 -14.25
N PRO A 144 -2.85 12.46 -14.53
CA PRO A 144 -2.43 12.15 -15.88
C PRO A 144 -3.20 10.94 -16.44
N SER A 145 -3.07 10.68 -17.75
CA SER A 145 -3.69 9.50 -18.34
C SER A 145 -3.13 8.20 -17.73
N LEU A 146 -3.98 7.43 -17.06
CA LEU A 146 -3.67 6.10 -16.53
C LEU A 146 -4.23 4.96 -17.40
N TRP A 147 -4.47 5.24 -18.68
CA TRP A 147 -4.91 4.23 -19.65
C TRP A 147 -3.72 3.50 -20.28
N GLY A 148 -3.87 2.20 -20.53
CA GLY A 148 -2.85 1.42 -21.26
C GLY A 148 -1.55 1.23 -20.48
N SER A 149 -0.47 0.83 -21.17
CA SER A 149 0.85 0.60 -20.57
C SER A 149 1.72 1.84 -20.72
N VAL A 150 1.32 2.91 -20.03
CA VAL A 150 1.99 4.20 -20.05
C VAL A 150 2.89 4.31 -18.82
N GLU A 151 4.14 4.74 -19.01
CA GLU A 151 5.04 5.04 -17.90
C GLU A 151 4.58 6.33 -17.22
N LEU A 152 4.19 6.20 -15.95
CA LEU A 152 3.93 7.28 -15.03
C LEU A 152 5.27 7.73 -14.40
N ARG A 153 5.51 9.03 -14.41
CA ARG A 153 6.68 9.66 -13.80
C ARG A 153 6.24 10.64 -12.73
N LEU A 154 6.97 10.63 -11.62
CA LEU A 154 6.89 11.61 -10.56
C LEU A 154 8.14 12.49 -10.66
N ALA A 155 7.97 13.80 -10.58
CA ALA A 155 9.06 14.74 -10.72
C ALA A 155 8.99 15.88 -9.71
N GLU A 156 10.15 16.41 -9.35
CA GLU A 156 10.33 17.59 -8.50
C GLU A 156 11.18 18.62 -9.25
N GLY A 157 10.67 19.85 -9.38
CA GLY A 157 11.44 20.93 -10.01
C GLY A 157 11.91 20.62 -11.44
N GLY A 158 11.17 19.78 -12.17
CA GLY A 158 11.49 19.33 -13.53
C GLY A 158 12.38 18.09 -13.64
N ASN A 159 12.87 17.54 -12.52
CA ASN A 159 13.67 16.31 -12.49
C ASN A 159 12.81 15.12 -12.06
N VAL A 160 12.90 14.00 -12.78
CA VAL A 160 12.20 12.76 -12.42
C VAL A 160 12.82 12.17 -11.15
N THR A 161 11.99 11.88 -10.15
CA THR A 161 12.38 11.35 -8.83
C THR A 161 11.89 9.93 -8.58
N ASP A 162 10.86 9.49 -9.30
CA ASP A 162 10.37 8.11 -9.31
C ASP A 162 9.59 7.83 -10.59
N SER A 163 9.44 6.56 -10.96
CA SER A 163 8.62 6.15 -12.09
C SER A 163 7.99 4.79 -11.88
N PHE A 164 6.89 4.56 -12.60
CA PHE A 164 6.14 3.32 -12.63
C PHE A 164 5.69 3.08 -14.06
N ILE A 165 6.04 1.93 -14.62
CA ILE A 165 5.47 1.47 -15.89
C ILE A 165 4.66 0.23 -15.62
N PHE A 166 3.40 0.24 -16.04
CA PHE A 166 2.57 -0.95 -15.93
C PHE A 166 3.07 -2.04 -16.88
N GLN A 167 3.39 -3.21 -16.32
CA GLN A 167 3.76 -4.40 -17.07
C GLN A 167 2.86 -5.57 -16.68
N SER A 168 2.53 -6.46 -17.63
CA SER A 168 1.59 -7.56 -17.44
C SER A 168 2.02 -8.57 -16.37
N GLU A 169 3.33 -8.75 -16.18
CA GLU A 169 3.94 -9.63 -15.19
C GLU A 169 3.72 -9.17 -13.75
N MET A 170 3.32 -7.91 -13.55
CA MET A 170 2.91 -7.40 -12.24
C MET A 170 1.52 -7.93 -11.84
N GLU A 171 0.71 -8.36 -12.81
CA GLU A 171 -0.61 -8.92 -12.56
C GLU A 171 -0.47 -10.34 -12.00
N ALA A 172 -0.92 -10.53 -10.77
CA ALA A 172 -1.09 -11.85 -10.22
C ALA A 172 -2.22 -12.60 -10.96
N PRO A 173 -2.26 -13.95 -10.91
CA PRO A 173 -3.33 -14.72 -11.56
C PRO A 173 -4.77 -14.36 -11.13
N TRP A 174 -4.93 -13.75 -9.95
CA TRP A 174 -6.21 -13.27 -9.42
C TRP A 174 -6.50 -11.79 -9.69
N HIS A 175 -5.63 -11.10 -10.43
CA HIS A 175 -5.81 -9.70 -10.76
C HIS A 175 -7.17 -9.48 -11.45
N SER A 176 -7.86 -8.41 -11.06
CA SER A 176 -9.11 -8.00 -11.70
C SER A 176 -9.13 -6.49 -11.93
N ASP A 177 -10.12 -6.00 -12.66
CA ASP A 177 -10.29 -4.57 -12.93
C ASP A 177 -10.64 -3.73 -11.69
N MET A 178 -10.86 -4.39 -10.55
CA MET A 178 -11.03 -3.76 -9.23
C MET A 178 -9.71 -3.64 -8.47
N HIS A 179 -8.62 -4.23 -8.97
CA HIS A 179 -7.33 -4.24 -8.31
C HIS A 179 -6.38 -3.18 -8.85
N SER A 180 -5.71 -2.49 -7.94
CA SER A 180 -4.55 -1.62 -8.20
C SER A 180 -3.26 -2.45 -8.26
N ILE A 181 -2.16 -1.78 -8.62
CA ILE A 181 -0.80 -2.30 -8.52
C ILE A 181 -0.08 -1.55 -7.40
N GLU A 182 0.44 -2.30 -6.43
CA GLU A 182 1.12 -1.82 -5.22
C GLU A 182 2.62 -2.08 -5.32
N LYS A 183 3.44 -1.14 -4.83
CA LYS A 183 4.87 -1.35 -4.61
C LYS A 183 5.07 -2.38 -3.50
N THR A 184 5.85 -3.42 -3.71
CA THR A 184 6.04 -4.51 -2.74
C THR A 184 7.16 -4.24 -1.75
N ASN A 185 8.15 -3.43 -2.12
CA ASN A 185 9.31 -3.08 -1.30
C ASN A 185 9.27 -1.62 -0.84
N ARG A 186 9.40 -1.40 0.46
CA ARG A 186 9.39 -0.04 1.04
C ARG A 186 10.64 0.72 0.59
N ASN A 187 10.51 2.04 0.38
CA ASN A 187 11.58 2.98 0.06
C ASN A 187 12.21 2.87 -1.35
N ALA A 188 12.01 1.75 -2.06
CA ALA A 188 12.56 1.56 -3.39
C ALA A 188 11.97 2.54 -4.42
N ARG A 189 12.75 2.90 -5.43
CA ARG A 189 12.40 3.87 -6.48
C ARG A 189 12.91 3.41 -7.83
N GLY A 190 12.26 3.88 -8.90
CA GLY A 190 12.65 3.59 -10.28
C GLY A 190 12.82 2.08 -10.50
N GLU A 191 13.98 1.68 -11.02
CA GLU A 191 14.28 0.28 -11.36
C GLU A 191 14.39 -0.66 -10.15
N GLU A 192 14.65 -0.12 -8.96
CA GLU A 192 14.68 -0.94 -7.73
C GLU A 192 13.28 -1.26 -7.22
N ALA A 193 12.27 -0.49 -7.63
CA ALA A 193 10.91 -0.67 -7.17
C ALA A 193 10.27 -1.92 -7.79
N GLN A 194 9.79 -2.81 -6.94
CA GLN A 194 9.03 -3.99 -7.34
C GLN A 194 7.55 -3.72 -7.16
N TRP A 195 6.74 -4.20 -8.11
CA TRP A 195 5.32 -3.90 -8.19
C TRP A 195 4.52 -5.16 -8.43
N LYS A 196 3.35 -5.28 -7.78
CA LYS A 196 2.47 -6.42 -7.95
C LYS A 196 1.02 -6.04 -7.68
N THR A 197 0.08 -6.82 -8.19
CA THR A 197 -1.35 -6.72 -7.83
C THR A 197 -1.52 -6.51 -6.33
N ALA A 198 -2.34 -5.52 -5.97
CA ALA A 198 -2.75 -5.28 -4.60
C ALA A 198 -3.32 -6.54 -3.98
N ALA A 199 -2.91 -6.79 -2.74
CA ALA A 199 -3.35 -7.97 -2.02
C ALA A 199 -4.48 -7.72 -1.03
N SER A 200 -4.88 -6.47 -0.84
CA SER A 200 -6.05 -6.14 -0.07
C SER A 200 -7.28 -6.78 -0.70
N ALA A 201 -8.19 -7.32 0.10
CA ALA A 201 -9.48 -7.85 -0.38
C ALA A 201 -10.37 -6.78 -0.99
N LYS A 202 -10.11 -5.50 -0.67
CA LYS A 202 -10.78 -4.37 -1.32
C LYS A 202 -10.21 -4.08 -2.71
N GLY A 203 -9.15 -4.79 -3.11
CA GLY A 203 -8.43 -4.60 -4.35
C GLY A 203 -7.43 -3.45 -4.34
N ASN A 204 -7.32 -2.68 -3.25
CA ASN A 204 -6.37 -1.58 -3.11
C ASN A 204 -6.17 -1.23 -1.63
N THR A 205 -5.18 -0.37 -1.38
CA THR A 205 -4.86 0.17 -0.04
C THR A 205 -4.79 1.69 -0.02
N ALA A 206 -5.50 2.36 -0.93
CA ALA A 206 -5.46 3.81 -1.07
C ALA A 206 -5.73 4.53 0.26
N GLY A 207 -4.81 5.40 0.65
CA GLY A 207 -4.78 6.14 1.90
C GLY A 207 -4.13 5.42 3.08
N SER A 208 -3.63 4.21 2.86
CA SER A 208 -2.96 3.35 3.86
C SER A 208 -1.67 2.78 3.26
N TRP A 209 -0.84 2.13 4.06
CA TRP A 209 0.34 1.44 3.51
C TRP A 209 -0.08 0.20 2.73
N ASN A 210 0.68 -0.10 1.67
CA ASN A 210 0.44 -1.24 0.81
C ASN A 210 0.28 -2.54 1.59
N SER A 211 -0.55 -3.43 1.07
CA SER A 211 -0.80 -4.77 1.62
C SER A 211 0.49 -5.55 1.82
N TRP A 212 1.43 -5.36 0.88
CA TRP A 212 2.77 -5.94 0.89
C TRP A 212 3.72 -5.32 1.94
N GLN A 213 3.38 -4.15 2.49
CA GLN A 213 4.24 -3.29 3.32
C GLN A 213 3.72 -3.04 4.75
N ILE A 214 2.59 -3.63 5.16
CA ILE A 214 1.92 -3.39 6.46
C ILE A 214 2.85 -3.57 7.67
N GLN A 215 3.90 -4.40 7.56
CA GLN A 215 4.95 -4.53 8.56
C GLN A 215 6.31 -4.18 7.93
N PRO A 216 6.67 -2.89 7.88
CA PRO A 216 7.81 -2.44 7.08
C PRO A 216 9.18 -2.84 7.65
N GLU A 217 9.23 -3.19 8.93
CA GLU A 217 10.42 -3.78 9.57
C GLU A 217 10.56 -5.28 9.27
N LEU A 218 9.49 -5.86 8.72
CA LEU A 218 9.37 -7.26 8.32
C LEU A 218 9.19 -7.26 6.81
N SER A 219 10.23 -6.80 6.12
CA SER A 219 10.27 -6.79 4.66
C SER A 219 9.95 -8.18 4.10
N LEU A 220 9.51 -8.22 2.85
CA LEU A 220 9.52 -9.43 2.05
C LEU A 220 10.98 -9.88 1.90
N ASN A 221 11.45 -10.64 2.89
CA ASN A 221 12.78 -11.20 2.84
C ASN A 221 12.69 -12.42 1.92
N ALA A 222 12.88 -12.19 0.62
CA ALA A 222 12.83 -13.22 -0.40
C ALA A 222 13.84 -14.35 -0.13
N ASP A 223 14.89 -14.08 0.64
CA ASP A 223 15.86 -15.09 1.07
C ASP A 223 15.26 -16.05 2.10
N VAL A 224 14.25 -15.61 2.87
CA VAL A 224 13.57 -16.39 3.90
C VAL A 224 12.25 -16.98 3.41
N LEU A 225 11.43 -16.22 2.67
CA LEU A 225 10.11 -16.65 2.20
C LEU A 225 9.99 -16.53 0.69
N LEU A 226 9.80 -17.66 0.03
CA LEU A 226 9.51 -17.73 -1.41
C LEU A 226 8.13 -18.35 -1.64
N ILE A 227 7.23 -17.61 -2.29
CA ILE A 227 5.92 -18.15 -2.68
C ILE A 227 6.04 -18.91 -3.99
N THR A 228 5.83 -20.23 -3.93
CA THR A 228 5.93 -21.13 -5.09
C THR A 228 4.58 -21.36 -5.76
N ASN A 229 3.49 -21.24 -5.01
CA ASN A 229 2.14 -21.12 -5.53
C ASN A 229 1.32 -20.17 -4.67
N SER A 230 1.08 -18.96 -5.18
CA SER A 230 0.35 -17.92 -4.45
C SER A 230 -1.18 -18.07 -4.57
N THR A 231 -1.68 -18.99 -5.39
CA THR A 231 -3.12 -19.17 -5.63
C THR A 231 -3.55 -20.59 -5.26
N GLY A 232 -4.43 -20.70 -4.27
CA GLY A 232 -5.04 -21.96 -3.87
C GLY A 232 -6.46 -22.09 -4.40
N PHE A 233 -6.88 -23.31 -4.64
CA PHE A 233 -8.29 -23.61 -4.84
C PHE A 233 -8.65 -24.94 -4.18
N ALA A 234 -9.86 -25.02 -3.65
CA ALA A 234 -10.47 -26.26 -3.20
C ALA A 234 -11.84 -26.39 -3.86
N SER A 235 -12.06 -27.49 -4.57
CA SER A 235 -13.35 -27.81 -5.16
C SER A 235 -14.21 -28.62 -4.19
N PRO A 236 -15.54 -28.48 -4.25
CA PRO A 236 -16.46 -29.38 -3.54
C PRO A 236 -16.30 -30.85 -3.95
N TYR A 237 -15.67 -31.11 -5.11
CA TYR A 237 -15.48 -32.44 -5.70
C TYR A 237 -14.13 -33.09 -5.35
N GLY A 238 -13.36 -32.46 -4.44
CA GLY A 238 -12.16 -33.07 -3.84
C GLY A 238 -10.82 -32.69 -4.48
N THR A 239 -10.80 -31.96 -5.59
CA THR A 239 -9.56 -31.39 -6.12
C THR A 239 -9.14 -30.21 -5.25
N VAL A 240 -7.90 -30.26 -4.74
CA VAL A 240 -7.29 -29.18 -3.98
C VAL A 240 -5.93 -28.85 -4.59
N VAL A 241 -5.72 -27.59 -4.93
CA VAL A 241 -4.41 -27.04 -5.21
C VAL A 241 -4.03 -26.12 -4.06
N PRO A 242 -3.03 -26.49 -3.25
CA PRO A 242 -2.67 -25.72 -2.07
C PRO A 242 -1.85 -24.49 -2.48
N ILE A 243 -2.06 -23.41 -1.72
CA ILE A 243 -1.06 -22.35 -1.62
C ILE A 243 0.21 -22.98 -1.08
N SER A 244 1.33 -22.71 -1.75
CA SER A 244 2.61 -23.35 -1.47
C SER A 244 3.70 -22.28 -1.33
N PHE A 245 4.54 -22.47 -0.33
CA PHE A 245 5.62 -21.55 -0.03
C PHE A 245 6.81 -22.28 0.57
N GLN A 246 7.99 -21.72 0.35
CA GLN A 246 9.26 -22.21 0.85
C GLN A 246 9.77 -21.26 1.92
N VAL A 247 10.24 -21.83 3.03
CA VAL A 247 10.90 -21.10 4.10
C VAL A 247 12.32 -21.60 4.27
N SER A 248 13.29 -20.69 4.20
CA SER A 248 14.71 -20.97 4.39
C SER A 248 15.20 -20.36 5.70
N ALA A 249 16.15 -21.04 6.35
CA ALA A 249 16.85 -20.43 7.47
C ALA A 249 17.71 -19.25 6.95
N PRO A 250 17.77 -18.13 7.69
CA PRO A 250 18.56 -16.96 7.29
C PRO A 250 20.07 -17.19 7.42
N ASP A 251 20.50 -18.17 8.23
CA ASP A 251 21.89 -18.46 8.55
C ASP A 251 22.08 -19.89 9.10
N GLU A 252 23.33 -20.23 9.41
CA GLU A 252 23.71 -21.47 10.07
C GLU A 252 23.15 -21.49 11.50
N GLY A 253 21.98 -22.11 11.67
CA GLY A 253 21.32 -22.27 12.95
C GLY A 253 20.02 -23.05 12.84
N ALA A 254 19.49 -23.48 13.98
CA ALA A 254 18.16 -24.09 14.05
C ALA A 254 17.10 -23.03 14.34
N TRP A 255 16.11 -22.96 13.46
CA TRP A 255 15.04 -21.98 13.49
C TRP A 255 13.69 -22.66 13.58
N GLN A 256 12.86 -22.23 14.51
CA GLN A 256 11.47 -22.67 14.62
C GLN A 256 10.59 -21.77 13.76
N VAL A 257 9.85 -22.37 12.83
CA VAL A 257 8.96 -21.69 11.89
C VAL A 257 7.52 -21.78 12.37
N HIS A 258 6.91 -20.61 12.57
CA HIS A 258 5.48 -20.42 12.74
C HIS A 258 4.95 -19.71 11.50
N TRP A 259 3.80 -20.13 10.98
CA TRP A 259 3.11 -19.40 9.93
C TRP A 259 1.64 -19.26 10.26
N THR A 260 1.07 -18.16 9.80
CA THR A 260 -0.34 -17.82 9.96
C THR A 260 -0.89 -17.31 8.64
N ILE A 261 -2.19 -17.50 8.43
CA ILE A 261 -2.95 -16.90 7.34
C ILE A 261 -3.99 -16.00 7.97
N GLU A 262 -3.93 -14.71 7.64
CA GLU A 262 -4.89 -13.71 8.08
C GLU A 262 -5.84 -13.34 6.94
N ASN A 263 -7.12 -13.16 7.27
CA ASN A 263 -8.07 -12.56 6.34
C ASN A 263 -7.93 -11.02 6.32
N ASN A 264 -8.76 -10.39 5.49
CA ASN A 264 -8.80 -8.93 5.33
C ASN A 264 -9.21 -8.13 6.58
N LEU A 265 -9.68 -8.80 7.64
CA LEU A 265 -9.98 -8.18 8.94
C LEU A 265 -8.82 -8.35 9.94
N GLY A 266 -7.68 -8.92 9.52
CA GLY A 266 -6.55 -9.26 10.39
C GLY A 266 -6.83 -10.46 11.30
N VAL A 267 -7.88 -11.24 11.01
CA VAL A 267 -8.21 -12.44 11.79
C VAL A 267 -7.42 -13.63 11.25
N ASN A 268 -6.68 -14.31 12.12
CA ASN A 268 -6.00 -15.55 11.79
C ASN A 268 -7.03 -16.67 11.51
N ILE A 269 -7.01 -17.21 10.30
CA ILE A 269 -7.89 -18.28 9.84
C ILE A 269 -7.17 -19.63 9.69
N ALA A 270 -5.84 -19.66 9.60
CA ALA A 270 -5.06 -20.88 9.55
C ALA A 270 -3.67 -20.67 10.12
N SER A 271 -3.09 -21.69 10.76
CA SER A 271 -1.71 -21.63 11.26
C SER A 271 -1.13 -23.01 11.48
N ASN A 272 0.19 -23.09 11.61
CA ASN A 272 0.88 -24.29 12.10
C ASN A 272 1.22 -24.24 13.60
N ALA A 273 0.61 -23.33 14.39
CA ALA A 273 1.01 -23.08 15.78
C ALA A 273 1.05 -24.35 16.67
N ASN A 274 0.22 -25.35 16.36
CA ASN A 274 0.16 -26.62 17.10
C ASN A 274 1.32 -27.58 16.74
N LEU A 275 1.95 -27.39 15.58
CA LEU A 275 3.00 -28.24 15.01
C LEU A 275 4.05 -27.37 14.28
N PRO A 276 4.81 -26.52 15.02
CA PRO A 276 5.84 -25.71 14.42
C PRO A 276 6.94 -26.61 13.84
N ARG A 277 7.49 -26.20 12.70
CA ARG A 277 8.56 -26.97 12.04
C ARG A 277 9.92 -26.34 12.28
N LEU A 278 10.93 -27.18 12.40
CA LEU A 278 12.32 -26.74 12.45
C LEU A 278 12.87 -26.66 11.04
N VAL A 279 13.57 -25.57 10.75
CA VAL A 279 14.38 -25.39 9.55
C VAL A 279 15.82 -25.18 9.96
N GLU A 280 16.73 -25.92 9.31
CA GLU A 280 18.15 -25.95 9.64
C GLU A 280 18.98 -25.85 8.34
N GLY A 281 20.01 -25.01 8.38
CA GLY A 281 20.94 -24.84 7.26
C GLY A 281 20.31 -24.29 5.98
N ASN A 282 20.94 -24.57 4.83
CA ASN A 282 20.60 -23.94 3.55
C ASN A 282 19.44 -24.61 2.80
N GLN A 283 18.75 -25.59 3.40
CA GLN A 283 17.63 -26.27 2.72
C GLN A 283 16.30 -25.57 3.01
N ALA A 284 15.67 -25.07 1.96
CA ALA A 284 14.32 -24.54 2.02
C ALA A 284 13.31 -25.63 2.36
N THR A 285 12.45 -25.38 3.33
CA THR A 285 11.33 -26.27 3.70
C THR A 285 10.06 -25.79 3.03
N VAL A 286 9.37 -26.71 2.35
CA VAL A 286 8.09 -26.42 1.69
C VAL A 286 6.94 -26.59 2.67
N PHE A 287 6.03 -25.62 2.67
CA PHE A 287 4.78 -25.63 3.39
C PHE A 287 3.61 -25.51 2.40
N HIS A 288 2.46 -26.03 2.82
CA HIS A 288 1.24 -26.03 2.06
C HIS A 288 0.08 -25.58 2.94
N TRP A 289 -0.76 -24.71 2.41
CA TRP A 289 -2.08 -24.43 2.94
C TRP A 289 -3.12 -24.77 1.87
N ASP A 290 -4.00 -25.70 2.20
CA ASP A 290 -5.04 -26.25 1.34
C ASP A 290 -6.28 -25.37 1.20
N GLY A 291 -6.28 -24.19 1.83
CA GLY A 291 -7.44 -23.31 1.93
C GLY A 291 -8.38 -23.68 3.08
N GLY A 292 -8.03 -24.64 3.92
CA GLY A 292 -8.84 -25.06 5.06
C GLY A 292 -8.92 -24.00 6.18
N HIS A 293 -10.09 -23.90 6.80
CA HIS A 293 -10.40 -23.10 7.99
C HIS A 293 -11.36 -23.89 8.90
N GLY A 294 -10.81 -24.61 9.88
CA GLY A 294 -11.60 -25.53 10.71
C GLY A 294 -12.18 -26.67 9.88
N GLU A 295 -13.51 -26.86 9.93
CA GLU A 295 -14.23 -27.85 9.12
C GLU A 295 -14.65 -27.32 7.73
N ASN A 296 -14.36 -26.05 7.42
CA ASN A 296 -14.77 -25.38 6.19
C ASN A 296 -13.56 -24.95 5.35
N PHE A 297 -13.83 -24.47 4.13
CA PHE A 297 -12.84 -23.77 3.32
C PHE A 297 -12.95 -22.26 3.54
N ALA A 298 -11.80 -21.59 3.43
CA ALA A 298 -11.70 -20.14 3.43
C ALA A 298 -12.51 -19.56 2.26
N ALA A 299 -13.11 -18.39 2.48
CA ALA A 299 -13.85 -17.68 1.45
C ALA A 299 -12.93 -17.30 0.28
N LEU A 300 -13.53 -17.10 -0.90
CA LEU A 300 -12.77 -16.61 -2.05
C LEU A 300 -12.24 -15.20 -1.77
N GLY A 301 -11.01 -14.94 -2.19
CA GLY A 301 -10.38 -13.64 -2.00
C GLY A 301 -8.93 -13.75 -1.51
N PRO A 302 -8.32 -12.60 -1.24
CA PRO A 302 -6.94 -12.56 -0.78
C PRO A 302 -6.85 -12.71 0.74
N TYR A 303 -5.69 -13.20 1.14
CA TYR A 303 -5.26 -13.43 2.50
C TYR A 303 -3.80 -13.02 2.65
N LEU A 304 -3.35 -12.82 3.88
CA LEU A 304 -1.95 -12.52 4.19
C LEU A 304 -1.33 -13.73 4.89
N LEU A 305 -0.37 -14.38 4.23
CA LEU A 305 0.54 -15.33 4.87
C LEU A 305 1.60 -14.55 5.64
N LYS A 306 1.77 -14.86 6.92
CA LYS A 306 2.90 -14.42 7.74
C LYS A 306 3.71 -15.63 8.16
N VAL A 307 5.02 -15.49 8.20
CA VAL A 307 5.98 -16.50 8.59
C VAL A 307 6.94 -15.88 9.59
N GLU A 308 7.00 -16.45 10.78
CA GLU A 308 7.88 -16.07 11.89
C GLU A 308 8.92 -17.17 12.11
N LEU A 309 10.19 -16.78 12.19
CA LEU A 309 11.30 -17.65 12.50
C LEU A 309 11.93 -17.22 13.83
N HIS A 310 11.99 -18.16 14.77
CA HIS A 310 12.60 -17.97 16.08
C HIS A 310 13.86 -18.82 16.18
N SER A 311 15.01 -18.17 16.36
CA SER A 311 16.28 -18.87 16.56
C SER A 311 16.27 -19.58 17.90
N LEU A 312 16.56 -20.88 17.89
CA LEU A 312 16.67 -21.68 19.12
C LEU A 312 17.97 -21.38 19.91
N GLN A 313 18.92 -20.67 19.30
CA GLN A 313 20.26 -20.49 19.84
C GLN A 313 20.55 -19.03 20.19
N SER A 314 20.15 -18.10 19.33
CA SER A 314 20.54 -16.68 19.43
C SER A 314 19.44 -15.75 19.94
N HIS A 315 18.25 -16.29 20.23
CA HIS A 315 17.02 -15.53 20.53
C HIS A 315 16.63 -14.51 19.44
N ARG A 316 17.24 -14.59 18.25
CA ARG A 316 16.87 -13.77 17.10
C ARG A 316 15.47 -14.16 16.62
N PHE A 317 14.79 -13.15 16.11
CA PHE A 317 13.45 -13.25 15.53
C PHE A 317 13.48 -12.62 14.14
N ILE A 318 12.89 -13.31 13.18
CA ILE A 318 12.67 -12.80 11.82
C ILE A 318 11.21 -13.04 11.47
N CYS A 319 10.58 -12.11 10.77
CA CYS A 319 9.28 -12.35 10.17
C CYS A 319 9.31 -11.92 8.70
N ALA A 320 8.55 -12.64 7.89
CA ALA A 320 8.32 -12.39 6.48
C ALA A 320 6.83 -12.56 6.20
N GLN A 321 6.32 -11.84 5.22
CA GLN A 321 4.91 -11.91 4.86
C GLN A 321 4.74 -11.92 3.34
N ALA A 322 3.69 -12.58 2.88
CA ALA A 322 3.28 -12.52 1.49
C ALA A 322 1.77 -12.74 1.41
N PRO A 323 1.07 -12.06 0.52
CA PRO A 323 -0.30 -12.36 0.26
C PRO A 323 -0.46 -13.57 -0.64
N VAL A 324 -1.59 -14.23 -0.44
CA VAL A 324 -1.98 -15.45 -1.11
C VAL A 324 -3.47 -15.36 -1.39
N PHE A 325 -3.96 -16.10 -2.38
CA PHE A 325 -5.33 -15.93 -2.86
C PHE A 325 -6.04 -17.27 -2.95
N VAL A 326 -7.29 -17.32 -2.48
CA VAL A 326 -8.19 -18.45 -2.70
C VAL A 326 -9.12 -18.11 -3.85
N CYS A 327 -8.97 -18.80 -4.98
CA CYS A 327 -9.75 -18.55 -6.19
C CYS A 327 -10.89 -19.56 -6.37
N PRO A 328 -11.94 -19.20 -7.14
CA PRO A 328 -12.94 -20.17 -7.58
C PRO A 328 -12.28 -21.22 -8.49
N HIS A 329 -12.81 -22.44 -8.46
CA HIS A 329 -12.44 -23.47 -9.45
C HIS A 329 -12.75 -22.94 -10.86
N GLN A 330 -11.75 -22.92 -11.74
CA GLN A 330 -11.94 -22.61 -13.16
C GLN A 330 -12.57 -23.77 -13.92
#